data_AF-A0A6G2VJD0-F1
#
_entry.id   AF-A0A6G2VJD0-F1
#
_cell.length_a   1.000
_cell.length_b   1.000
_cell.length_c   1.000
_cell.angle_alpha   90.00
_cell.angle_beta   90.00
_cell.angle_gamma   90.00
#
_symmetry.space_group_name_H-M   'P 1'
#
loop_
_entity.id
_entity.type
_entity.pdbx_description
1 polymer ?
#
loop_
_entity_poly.entity_id
_entity_poly.type
_entity_poly.pdbx_seq_one_letter_code
_entity_poly.pdbx_strand_id
1 'polypeptide(L)'
;MARGKLRIYLGAAPGVGKTYAMLSEAHRRIERGTDCVVAFVEHHHRPRTEVMLHGLEQVPRKEIEYRGGVFTEMDVDAVLRRAPAVVLVDELAHSNIPGSRNAKRWQDIEELLAAGIDVISTVNIQHLESLGDVVESITGIRQQETVPDEVVRRADQIELVDMSPQALRRRMAHGNIY
;
A
#
# COMPACT_ATOMS: atom_id res chain seq x y z
N MET A 1 25.15 -2.59 2.29
CA MET A 1 24.31 -1.38 2.46
C MET A 1 23.41 -1.61 3.67
N ALA A 2 23.03 -0.56 4.40
CA ALA A 2 22.04 -0.71 5.47
C ALA A 2 20.67 -1.04 4.85
N ARG A 3 19.86 -1.81 5.58
CA ARG A 3 18.48 -2.08 5.18
C ARG A 3 17.68 -0.78 5.20
N GLY A 4 16.80 -0.58 4.21
CA GLY A 4 15.86 0.53 4.13
C GLY A 4 14.83 0.46 5.25
N LYS A 5 14.11 1.57 5.46
CA LYS A 5 13.11 1.73 6.52
C LYS A 5 11.71 1.56 5.98
N LEU A 6 10.85 0.93 6.79
CA LEU A 6 9.44 0.75 6.47
C LEU A 6 8.57 1.71 7.30
N ARG A 7 7.81 2.56 6.63
CA ARG A 7 6.73 3.36 7.22
C ARG A 7 5.37 2.83 6.77
N ILE A 8 4.48 2.59 7.72
CA ILE A 8 3.13 2.09 7.45
C ILE A 8 2.09 3.12 7.88
N TYR A 9 1.19 3.46 6.96
CA TYR A 9 -0.08 4.09 7.29
C TYR A 9 -1.12 3.00 7.57
N LEU A 10 -1.44 2.81 8.85
CA LEU A 10 -2.41 1.82 9.32
C LEU A 10 -3.79 2.48 9.46
N GLY A 11 -4.85 1.84 8.98
CA GLY A 11 -6.21 2.37 9.12
C GLY A 11 -7.23 1.32 9.54
N ALA A 12 -8.33 1.77 10.12
CA ALA A 12 -9.38 0.88 10.59
C ALA A 12 -10.21 0.25 9.44
N ALA A 13 -10.32 0.94 8.31
CA ALA A 13 -11.16 0.52 7.18
C ALA A 13 -10.73 1.16 5.84
N PRO A 14 -11.19 0.62 4.70
CA PRO A 14 -11.14 1.33 3.42
C PRO A 14 -11.80 2.71 3.51
N GLY A 15 -11.23 3.69 2.82
CA GLY A 15 -11.79 5.05 2.76
C GLY A 15 -11.44 5.98 3.94
N VAL A 16 -10.72 5.53 4.97
CA VAL A 16 -10.24 6.42 6.06
C VAL A 16 -9.18 7.43 5.60
N GLY A 17 -8.53 7.20 4.45
CA GLY A 17 -7.60 8.15 3.82
C GLY A 17 -6.13 7.74 3.80
N LYS A 18 -5.79 6.47 4.06
CA LYS A 18 -4.39 5.99 4.09
C LYS A 18 -3.58 6.34 2.85
N THR A 19 -4.09 6.02 1.65
CA THR A 19 -3.44 6.34 0.38
C THR A 19 -3.22 7.84 0.22
N TYR A 20 -4.21 8.66 0.61
CA TYR A 20 -4.07 10.12 0.57
C TYR A 20 -2.97 10.60 1.51
N ALA A 21 -2.92 10.09 2.75
CA ALA A 21 -1.86 10.43 3.71
C ALA A 21 -0.47 10.01 3.21
N MET A 22 -0.36 8.83 2.61
CA MET A 22 0.87 8.33 1.99
C MET A 22 1.33 9.25 0.84
N LEU A 23 0.42 9.65 -0.06
CA LEU A 23 0.74 10.56 -1.16
C LEU A 23 1.08 11.97 -0.67
N SER A 24 0.40 12.48 0.36
CA SER A 24 0.75 13.75 0.99
C SER A 24 2.16 13.73 1.59
N GLU A 25 2.57 12.60 2.19
CA GLU A 25 3.95 12.44 2.66
C GLU A 25 4.96 12.41 1.51
N ALA A 26 4.63 11.79 0.38
CA ALA A 26 5.47 11.81 -0.82
C ALA A 26 5.78 13.24 -1.28
N HIS A 27 4.73 14.07 -1.43
CA HIS A 27 4.85 15.47 -1.81
C HIS A 27 5.77 16.24 -0.85
N ARG A 28 5.55 16.12 0.47
CA ARG A 28 6.41 16.77 1.47
C ARG A 28 7.88 16.36 1.37
N ARG A 29 8.16 15.11 1.02
CA ARG A 29 9.54 14.61 0.85
C ARG A 29 10.18 15.15 -0.43
N ILE A 30 9.45 15.19 -1.52
CA ILE A 30 9.91 15.74 -2.80
C ILE A 30 10.17 17.25 -2.68
N GLU A 31 9.29 18.00 -2.00
CA GLU A 31 9.49 19.42 -1.72
C GLU A 31 10.78 19.70 -0.94
N ARG A 32 11.26 18.72 -0.18
CA ARG A 32 12.53 18.77 0.56
C ARG A 32 13.73 18.21 -0.23
N GLY A 33 13.53 17.83 -1.48
CA GLY A 33 14.55 17.28 -2.36
C GLY A 33 14.84 15.79 -2.18
N THR A 34 13.93 15.03 -1.57
CA THR A 34 14.08 13.56 -1.47
C THR A 34 13.71 12.90 -2.79
N ASP A 35 14.54 11.97 -3.27
CA ASP A 35 14.22 11.12 -4.43
C ASP A 35 13.13 10.11 -4.08
N CYS A 36 11.90 10.37 -4.54
CA CYS A 36 10.72 9.56 -4.26
C CYS A 36 10.02 9.14 -5.55
N VAL A 37 9.60 7.88 -5.62
CA VAL A 37 8.81 7.35 -6.75
C VAL A 37 7.60 6.55 -6.28
N VAL A 38 6.53 6.57 -7.06
CA VAL A 38 5.36 5.69 -6.86
C VAL A 38 5.60 4.38 -7.61
N ALA A 39 5.68 3.26 -6.90
CA ALA A 39 5.77 1.95 -7.54
C ALA A 39 4.41 1.27 -7.67
N PHE A 40 3.52 1.47 -6.69
CA PHE A 40 2.16 0.98 -6.77
C PHE A 40 1.23 1.82 -5.89
N VAL A 41 0.13 2.30 -6.47
CA VAL A 41 -0.97 2.97 -5.75
C VAL A 41 -2.28 2.51 -6.33
N GLU A 42 -3.14 1.94 -5.50
CA GLU A 42 -4.52 1.64 -5.88
C GLU A 42 -5.41 2.86 -5.60
N HIS A 43 -5.88 3.51 -6.67
CA HIS A 43 -6.69 4.72 -6.56
C HIS A 43 -8.19 4.42 -6.54
N HIS A 44 -8.64 3.19 -6.87
CA HIS A 44 -10.05 2.78 -6.93
C HIS A 44 -10.96 3.80 -7.63
N HIS A 45 -10.48 4.40 -8.72
CA HIS A 45 -11.17 5.47 -9.47
C HIS A 45 -11.59 6.69 -8.61
N ARG A 46 -10.87 6.97 -7.52
CA ARG A 46 -11.13 8.14 -6.66
C ARG A 46 -10.45 9.37 -7.27
N PRO A 47 -11.20 10.37 -7.78
CA PRO A 47 -10.60 11.49 -8.51
C PRO A 47 -9.60 12.30 -7.68
N ARG A 48 -9.84 12.43 -6.37
CA ARG A 48 -8.91 13.14 -5.46
C ARG A 48 -7.58 12.42 -5.28
N THR A 49 -7.57 11.08 -5.35
CA THR A 49 -6.32 10.31 -5.25
C THR A 49 -5.55 10.38 -6.57
N GLU A 50 -6.25 10.34 -7.70
CA GLU A 50 -5.65 10.55 -9.03
C GLU A 50 -4.98 11.93 -9.12
N VAL A 51 -5.64 12.97 -8.61
CA VAL A 51 -5.05 14.31 -8.57
C VAL A 51 -3.75 14.35 -7.75
N MET A 52 -3.70 13.62 -6.63
CA MET A 52 -2.51 13.55 -5.77
C MET A 52 -1.34 12.79 -6.41
N LEU A 53 -1.58 12.00 -7.46
CA LEU A 53 -0.53 11.35 -8.24
C LEU A 53 0.13 12.32 -9.24
N HIS A 54 -0.51 13.44 -9.57
CA HIS A 54 0.12 14.45 -10.42
C HIS A 54 1.35 15.04 -9.76
N GLY A 55 2.43 15.17 -10.55
CA GLY A 55 3.71 15.67 -10.06
C GLY A 55 4.58 14.62 -9.36
N LEU A 56 4.10 13.39 -9.19
CA LEU A 56 4.90 12.27 -8.69
C LEU A 56 5.40 11.42 -9.86
N GLU A 57 6.70 11.07 -9.84
CA GLU A 57 7.25 10.05 -10.75
C GLU A 57 6.58 8.71 -10.44
N GLN A 58 6.20 7.96 -11.48
CA GLN A 58 5.54 6.65 -11.34
C GLN A 58 6.31 5.60 -12.14
N VAL A 59 6.60 4.45 -11.53
CA VAL A 59 7.12 3.28 -12.23
C VAL A 59 5.96 2.62 -12.97
N PRO A 60 6.08 2.33 -14.28
CA PRO A 60 5.07 1.59 -15.01
C PRO A 60 4.78 0.24 -14.36
N ARG A 61 3.50 -0.11 -14.24
CA ARG A 61 3.09 -1.41 -13.72
C ARG A 61 3.43 -2.52 -14.71
N LYS A 62 3.73 -3.70 -14.19
CA LYS A 62 3.93 -4.91 -14.99
C LYS A 62 2.60 -5.57 -15.29
N GLU A 63 2.35 -5.90 -16.55
CA GLU A 63 1.20 -6.71 -16.96
C GLU A 63 1.48 -8.20 -16.76
N ILE A 64 0.49 -8.93 -16.25
CA ILE A 64 0.55 -10.37 -15.99
C ILE A 64 -0.73 -11.02 -16.53
N GLU A 65 -0.56 -12.00 -17.42
CA GLU A 65 -1.65 -12.83 -17.92
C GLU A 65 -1.99 -13.94 -16.92
N TYR A 66 -3.24 -14.01 -16.48
CA TYR A 66 -3.71 -15.05 -15.58
C TYR A 66 -5.18 -15.40 -15.84
N ARG A 67 -5.47 -16.70 -15.97
CA ARG A 67 -6.84 -17.23 -16.22
C ARG A 67 -7.59 -16.52 -17.36
N GLY A 68 -6.88 -16.13 -18.43
CA GLY A 68 -7.46 -15.47 -19.61
C GLY A 68 -7.75 -13.97 -19.44
N GLY A 69 -7.33 -13.36 -18.33
CA GLY A 69 -7.34 -11.91 -18.13
C GLY A 69 -5.93 -11.33 -18.00
N VAL A 70 -5.79 -10.03 -18.24
CA VAL A 70 -4.55 -9.27 -17.99
C VAL A 70 -4.74 -8.45 -16.72
N PHE A 71 -3.82 -8.62 -15.79
CA PHE A 71 -3.77 -7.89 -14.52
C PHE A 71 -2.51 -7.05 -14.44
N THR A 72 -2.48 -6.07 -13.53
CA THR A 72 -1.29 -5.22 -13.33
C THR A 72 -0.74 -5.39 -11.93
N GLU A 73 0.58 -5.45 -11.81
CA GLU A 73 1.32 -5.55 -10.55
C GLU A 73 2.47 -4.55 -10.49
N MET A 74 3.03 -4.37 -9.30
CA MET A 74 4.27 -3.62 -9.12
C MET A 74 5.42 -4.28 -9.89
N ASP A 75 6.17 -3.50 -10.68
CA ASP A 75 7.41 -3.96 -11.30
C ASP A 75 8.59 -3.79 -10.33
N VAL A 76 8.81 -4.78 -9.47
CA VAL A 76 9.91 -4.79 -8.48
C VAL A 76 11.27 -4.59 -9.14
N ASP A 77 11.52 -5.22 -10.30
CA ASP A 77 12.80 -5.13 -10.97
C ASP A 77 13.04 -3.72 -11.53
N ALA A 78 11.99 -3.04 -12.02
CA ALA A 78 12.07 -1.65 -12.46
C ALA A 78 12.37 -0.70 -11.29
N VAL A 79 11.75 -0.91 -10.13
CA VAL A 79 12.04 -0.11 -8.92
C VAL A 79 13.49 -0.33 -8.47
N LEU A 80 13.95 -1.57 -8.41
CA LEU A 80 15.33 -1.90 -8.04
C LEU A 80 16.35 -1.28 -9.01
N ARG A 81 16.06 -1.29 -10.32
CA ARG A 81 16.91 -0.61 -11.32
C ARG A 81 16.89 0.91 -11.17
N ARG A 82 15.74 1.51 -10.85
CA ARG A 82 15.60 2.95 -10.62
C ARG A 82 16.28 3.42 -9.32
N ALA A 83 16.40 2.52 -8.34
CA ALA A 83 17.09 2.72 -7.06
C ALA A 83 16.76 4.07 -6.38
N PRO A 84 15.47 4.39 -6.16
CA PRO A 84 15.07 5.63 -5.50
C PRO A 84 15.49 5.62 -4.02
N ALA A 85 15.56 6.79 -3.38
CA ALA A 85 15.73 6.84 -1.92
C ALA A 85 14.49 6.33 -1.19
N VAL A 86 13.29 6.67 -1.71
CA VAL A 86 12.00 6.28 -1.13
C VAL A 86 11.05 5.80 -2.22
N VAL A 87 10.27 4.76 -1.93
CA VAL A 87 9.23 4.24 -2.81
C VAL A 87 7.88 4.10 -2.11
N LEU A 88 6.81 4.44 -2.82
CA LEU A 88 5.42 4.33 -2.35
C LEU A 88 4.80 3.04 -2.89
N VAL A 89 4.31 2.19 -1.99
CA VAL A 89 3.74 0.87 -2.30
C VAL A 89 2.47 0.66 -1.49
N ASP A 90 1.31 0.87 -2.10
CA ASP A 90 0.01 0.69 -1.43
C ASP A 90 -0.36 -0.80 -1.25
N GLU A 91 -1.30 -1.06 -0.33
CA GLU A 91 -1.90 -2.37 -0.03
C GLU A 91 -0.88 -3.45 0.39
N LEU A 92 -0.22 -3.25 1.53
CA LEU A 92 0.79 -4.17 2.08
C LEU A 92 0.33 -5.65 2.14
N ALA A 93 -0.96 -5.89 2.37
CA ALA A 93 -1.54 -7.22 2.51
C ALA A 93 -1.92 -7.90 1.18
N HIS A 94 -1.78 -7.20 0.06
CA HIS A 94 -2.16 -7.69 -1.27
C HIS A 94 -1.51 -9.04 -1.60
N SER A 95 -2.31 -9.91 -2.22
CA SER A 95 -1.84 -11.18 -2.76
C SER A 95 -1.52 -11.00 -4.23
N ASN A 96 -0.24 -11.12 -4.57
CA ASN A 96 0.21 -10.87 -5.92
C ASN A 96 -0.41 -11.89 -6.89
N ILE A 97 -0.67 -11.44 -8.12
CA ILE A 97 -1.22 -12.31 -9.17
C ILE A 97 -0.29 -13.51 -9.41
N PRO A 98 -0.81 -14.75 -9.52
CA PRO A 98 0.02 -15.92 -9.83
C PRO A 98 0.83 -15.72 -11.11
N GLY A 99 2.12 -16.06 -11.06
CA GLY A 99 3.10 -15.70 -12.09
C GLY A 99 3.96 -14.49 -11.71
N SER A 100 3.62 -13.78 -10.62
CA SER A 100 4.49 -12.79 -9.98
C SER A 100 5.73 -13.42 -9.34
N ARG A 101 6.76 -12.59 -9.14
CA ARG A 101 8.03 -12.97 -8.49
C ARG A 101 7.80 -13.51 -7.08
N ASN A 102 7.01 -12.78 -6.29
CA ASN A 102 6.60 -13.17 -4.95
C ASN A 102 5.09 -13.38 -4.88
N ALA A 103 4.64 -14.14 -3.87
CA ALA A 103 3.22 -14.41 -3.65
C ALA A 103 2.49 -13.26 -2.94
N LYS A 104 3.20 -12.43 -2.18
CA LYS A 104 2.62 -11.34 -1.37
C LYS A 104 3.38 -10.04 -1.58
N ARG A 105 2.66 -8.91 -1.62
CA ARG A 105 3.29 -7.59 -1.79
C ARG A 105 4.25 -7.22 -0.67
N TRP A 106 4.00 -7.66 0.56
CA TRP A 106 4.95 -7.47 1.65
C TRP A 106 6.31 -8.14 1.38
N GLN A 107 6.36 -9.23 0.61
CA GLN A 107 7.63 -9.87 0.23
C GLN A 107 8.37 -9.02 -0.81
N ASP A 108 7.66 -8.40 -1.75
CA ASP A 108 8.28 -7.44 -2.67
C ASP A 108 8.87 -6.25 -1.91
N ILE A 109 8.14 -5.73 -0.92
CA ILE A 109 8.61 -4.66 -0.04
C ILE A 109 9.87 -5.09 0.73
N GLU A 110 9.92 -6.33 1.23
CA GLU A 110 11.11 -6.87 1.88
C GLU A 110 12.35 -6.86 0.96
N GLU A 111 12.18 -7.14 -0.33
CA GLU A 111 13.28 -7.05 -1.31
C GLU A 111 13.75 -5.61 -1.52
N LEU A 112 12.83 -4.65 -1.62
CA LEU A 112 13.15 -3.23 -1.75
C LEU A 112 13.90 -2.71 -0.51
N LEU A 113 13.42 -3.07 0.68
CA LEU A 113 14.08 -2.74 1.94
C LEU A 113 15.47 -3.38 2.03
N ALA A 114 15.62 -4.65 1.60
CA ALA A 114 16.92 -5.33 1.57
C ALA A 114 17.93 -4.65 0.62
N ALA A 115 17.44 -4.02 -0.45
CA ALA A 115 18.25 -3.21 -1.37
C ALA A 115 18.61 -1.82 -0.81
N GLY A 116 18.11 -1.45 0.37
CA GLY A 116 18.37 -0.16 1.02
C GLY A 116 17.40 0.95 0.61
N ILE A 117 16.29 0.63 -0.05
CA ILE A 117 15.25 1.58 -0.46
C ILE A 117 14.25 1.72 0.68
N ASP A 118 13.96 2.94 1.13
CA ASP A 118 12.90 3.18 2.12
C ASP A 118 11.53 2.97 1.47
N VAL A 119 10.59 2.34 2.19
CA VAL A 119 9.25 2.05 1.68
C VAL A 119 8.20 2.74 2.55
N ILE A 120 7.25 3.42 1.91
CA ILE A 120 6.03 3.90 2.54
C ILE A 120 4.86 3.07 2.00
N SER A 121 4.11 2.44 2.90
CA SER A 121 3.02 1.54 2.54
C SER A 121 1.75 1.82 3.34
N THR A 122 0.64 1.20 2.95
CA THR A 122 -0.61 1.27 3.69
C THR A 122 -1.23 -0.10 3.94
N VAL A 123 -1.95 -0.23 5.05
CA VAL A 123 -2.65 -1.47 5.38
C VAL A 123 -3.88 -1.18 6.25
N ASN A 124 -4.95 -1.95 6.07
CA ASN A 124 -6.05 -1.96 7.04
C ASN A 124 -5.77 -2.97 8.15
N ILE A 125 -6.18 -2.64 9.36
CA ILE A 125 -6.01 -3.50 10.54
C ILE A 125 -6.66 -4.88 10.36
N GLN A 126 -7.74 -4.96 9.57
CA GLN A 126 -8.43 -6.22 9.29
C GLN A 126 -7.58 -7.28 8.58
N HIS A 127 -6.48 -6.89 7.94
CA HIS A 127 -5.61 -7.80 7.21
C HIS A 127 -4.51 -8.43 8.09
N LEU A 128 -4.39 -8.02 9.36
CA LEU A 128 -3.46 -8.68 10.28
C LEU A 128 -3.93 -10.11 10.55
N GLU A 129 -3.03 -11.08 10.37
CA GLU A 129 -3.34 -12.50 10.55
C GLU A 129 -3.94 -12.80 11.92
N SER A 130 -3.40 -12.21 12.99
CA SER A 130 -3.91 -12.41 14.36
C SER A 130 -5.35 -11.92 14.59
N LEU A 131 -5.87 -11.04 13.71
CA LEU A 131 -7.20 -10.46 13.85
C LEU A 131 -8.24 -11.12 12.95
N GLY A 132 -7.85 -12.09 12.11
CA GLY A 132 -8.73 -12.74 11.14
C GLY A 132 -10.01 -13.30 11.78
N ASP A 133 -9.87 -14.12 12.82
CA ASP A 133 -11.01 -14.77 13.50
C ASP A 133 -11.94 -13.76 14.16
N VAL A 134 -11.37 -12.70 14.75
CA VAL A 134 -12.14 -11.63 15.40
C VAL A 134 -12.93 -10.84 14.34
N VAL A 135 -12.30 -10.46 13.24
CA VAL A 135 -12.94 -9.75 12.13
C VAL A 135 -14.05 -10.60 11.51
N GLU A 136 -13.82 -11.89 11.28
CA GLU A 136 -14.82 -12.81 10.74
C GLU A 136 -16.00 -12.96 11.70
N SER A 137 -15.76 -13.06 13.02
CA SER A 137 -16.83 -13.15 14.02
C SER A 137 -17.75 -11.92 14.06
N ILE A 138 -17.19 -10.73 13.78
CA ILE A 138 -17.91 -9.45 13.81
C ILE A 138 -18.62 -9.18 12.48
N THR A 139 -17.96 -9.45 11.36
CA THR A 139 -18.42 -9.05 10.03
C THR A 139 -19.09 -10.17 9.24
N GLY A 140 -18.87 -11.42 9.63
CA GLY A 140 -19.24 -12.61 8.85
C GLY A 140 -18.40 -12.83 7.60
N ILE A 141 -17.33 -12.04 7.39
CA ILE A 141 -16.51 -12.07 6.18
C ILE A 141 -15.08 -12.48 6.52
N ARG A 142 -14.66 -13.63 6.00
CA ARG A 142 -13.28 -14.09 6.08
C ARG A 142 -12.38 -13.30 5.14
N GLN A 143 -11.31 -12.72 5.69
CA GLN A 143 -10.30 -12.02 4.89
C GLN A 143 -9.43 -13.03 4.14
N GLN A 144 -9.33 -12.88 2.81
CA GLN A 144 -8.46 -13.72 1.98
C GLN A 144 -7.05 -13.16 1.88
N GLU A 145 -6.93 -11.84 1.96
CA GLU A 145 -5.66 -11.13 1.90
C GLU A 145 -5.20 -10.77 3.30
N THR A 146 -4.13 -11.41 3.73
CA THR A 146 -3.55 -11.21 5.05
C THR A 146 -2.07 -10.85 4.97
N VAL A 147 -1.58 -10.24 6.05
CA VAL A 147 -0.17 -9.96 6.31
C VAL A 147 0.20 -10.47 7.70
N PRO A 148 1.34 -11.17 7.87
CA PRO A 148 1.81 -11.57 9.18
C PRO A 148 2.04 -10.36 10.07
N ASP A 149 1.58 -10.43 11.32
CA ASP A 149 1.73 -9.35 12.30
C ASP A 149 3.18 -8.89 12.46
N GLU A 150 4.13 -9.81 12.33
CA GLU A 150 5.57 -9.53 12.43
C GLU A 150 6.07 -8.60 11.31
N VAL A 151 5.48 -8.63 10.12
CA VAL A 151 5.81 -7.68 9.05
C VAL A 151 5.45 -6.26 9.46
N VAL A 152 4.26 -6.08 10.04
CA VAL A 152 3.80 -4.75 10.48
C VAL A 152 4.56 -4.31 11.74
N ARG A 153 4.81 -5.22 12.69
CA ARG A 153 5.57 -4.93 13.93
C ARG A 153 7.02 -4.52 13.68
N ARG A 154 7.65 -5.02 12.62
CA ARG A 154 9.03 -4.67 12.25
C ARG A 154 9.15 -3.31 11.53
N ALA A 155 8.03 -2.63 11.24
CA ALA A 155 8.08 -1.31 10.63
C ALA A 155 8.72 -0.28 11.58
N ASP A 156 9.63 0.53 11.04
CA ASP A 156 10.31 1.60 11.76
C ASP A 156 9.34 2.70 12.22
N GLN A 157 8.24 2.88 11.50
CA GLN A 157 7.21 3.84 11.82
C GLN A 157 5.82 3.32 11.44
N ILE A 158 4.88 3.41 12.38
CA ILE A 158 3.45 3.16 12.13
C ILE A 158 2.68 4.43 12.46
N GLU A 159 1.87 4.90 11.53
CA GLU A 159 0.99 6.05 11.70
C GLU A 159 -0.46 5.63 11.54
N LEU A 160 -1.28 5.89 12.55
CA LEU A 160 -2.69 5.57 12.52
C LEU A 160 -3.45 6.66 11.75
N VAL A 161 -4.12 6.27 10.68
CA VAL A 161 -5.05 7.10 9.93
C VAL A 161 -6.47 6.74 10.36
N ASP A 162 -7.04 7.61 11.19
CA ASP A 162 -8.35 7.40 11.80
C ASP A 162 -9.44 8.32 11.22
N MET A 163 -10.67 7.85 11.31
CA MET A 163 -11.88 8.57 10.93
C MET A 163 -13.06 8.01 11.74
N SER A 164 -13.90 8.89 12.27
CA SER A 164 -15.09 8.43 12.99
C SER A 164 -16.00 7.58 12.09
N PRO A 165 -16.67 6.54 12.63
CA PRO A 165 -17.60 5.72 11.86
C PRO A 165 -18.71 6.55 11.19
N GLN A 166 -19.18 7.63 11.82
CA GLN A 166 -20.18 8.53 11.21
C GLN A 166 -19.62 9.26 9.99
N ALA A 167 -18.38 9.75 10.06
CA ALA A 167 -17.73 10.41 8.93
C ALA A 167 -17.47 9.43 7.78
N LEU A 168 -17.06 8.20 8.09
CA LEU A 168 -16.87 7.15 7.10
C LEU A 168 -18.18 6.81 6.37
N ARG A 169 -19.27 6.61 7.13
CA ARG A 169 -20.62 6.38 6.57
C ARG A 169 -21.08 7.52 5.66
N ARG A 170 -20.84 8.77 6.05
CA ARG A 170 -21.16 9.92 5.18
C ARG A 170 -20.37 9.85 3.87
N ARG A 171 -19.09 9.52 3.92
CA ARG A 171 -18.27 9.36 2.71
C ARG A 171 -18.77 8.24 1.81
N MET A 172 -19.19 7.10 2.38
CA MET A 172 -19.82 6.01 1.61
C MET A 172 -21.12 6.49 0.96
N ALA A 173 -22.00 7.18 1.72
CA ALA A 173 -23.27 7.69 1.20
C ALA A 173 -23.10 8.71 0.05
N HIS A 174 -21.98 9.42 0.02
CA HIS A 174 -21.63 10.36 -1.05
C HIS A 174 -20.82 9.73 -2.19
N GLY A 175 -20.65 8.40 -2.23
CA GLY A 175 -19.90 7.71 -3.30
C GLY A 175 -18.38 7.97 -3.28
N ASN A 176 -17.84 8.45 -2.16
CA ASN A 176 -16.41 8.75 -2.03
C ASN A 176 -15.58 7.53 -1.57
N ILE A 177 -16.24 6.39 -1.35
CA ILE A 177 -15.66 5.12 -0.91
C ILE A 177 -16.37 4.03 -1.71
N TYR A 178 -15.55 3.21 -2.37
CA TYR A 178 -15.92 2.00 -3.10
C TYR A 178 -15.33 0.81 -2.36
#